data_AF-A0A9P5B5C6-F1
#
_entry.id   AF-A0A9P5B5C6-F1
#
_cell.length_a   1.000
_cell.length_b   1.000
_cell.length_c   1.000
_cell.angle_alpha   90.00
_cell.angle_beta   90.00
_cell.angle_gamma   90.00
#
_symmetry.space_group_name_H-M   'P 1'
#
loop_
_entity.id
_entity.type
_entity.pdbx_description
1 polymer ?
#
loop_
_entity_poly.entity_id
_entity_poly.type
_entity_poly.pdbx_seq_one_letter_code
_entity_poly.pdbx_strand_id
1 'polypeptide(L)'
;MLYYLQTGCPRADGKGTRYPGLRLRGDITGTEHGLAMAPYICESRRIKAVTTIVEQDLSLDVRGSKGAVHYPDSVGVGMYRIDLHPSTGGDNYIDVACCPFEIPLGALIPVERPNLLAASKIIGTTHITDGCYRLHPVEWNIGVAAGLLAAHCLDKELSPHEVQGKKELFEEFQDMILKEGIETEWPDVSRY
;
A
#
# COMPACT_ATOMS: atom_id res chain seq x y z
N MET A 1 -20.83 15.58 1.05
CA MET A 1 -21.05 15.94 2.47
C MET A 1 -21.48 17.41 2.66
N LEU A 2 -20.68 18.41 2.26
CA LEU A 2 -21.02 19.84 2.49
C LEU A 2 -22.38 20.27 1.93
N TYR A 3 -22.69 19.89 0.68
CA TYR A 3 -23.98 20.21 0.06
C TYR A 3 -25.17 19.71 0.89
N TYR A 4 -25.07 18.49 1.43
CA TYR A 4 -26.08 17.94 2.32
C TYR A 4 -26.20 18.76 3.61
N LEU A 5 -25.09 19.19 4.22
CA LEU A 5 -25.12 20.08 5.38
C LEU A 5 -25.83 21.41 5.09
N GLN A 6 -25.64 21.96 3.89
CA GLN A 6 -26.22 23.24 3.47
C GLN A 6 -27.68 23.17 3.07
N THR A 7 -28.20 21.99 2.72
CA THR A 7 -29.55 21.87 2.11
C THR A 7 -30.51 20.96 2.88
N GLY A 8 -30.01 19.94 3.58
CA GLY A 8 -30.86 18.87 4.12
C GLY A 8 -30.47 18.29 5.49
N CYS A 9 -29.34 18.69 6.09
CA CYS A 9 -28.94 18.19 7.41
C CYS A 9 -29.77 18.80 8.56
N PRO A 10 -30.48 17.98 9.35
CA PRO A 10 -31.21 18.44 10.54
C PRO A 10 -30.32 19.21 11.51
N ARG A 11 -30.84 20.32 12.04
CA ARG A 11 -30.12 21.08 13.06
C ARG A 11 -30.25 20.44 14.43
N ALA A 12 -29.16 20.44 15.20
CA ALA A 12 -29.13 19.86 16.54
C ALA A 12 -30.07 20.57 17.53
N ASP A 13 -30.39 21.84 17.27
CA ASP A 13 -31.37 22.64 18.03
C ASP A 13 -32.84 22.31 17.68
N GLY A 14 -33.07 21.39 16.75
CA GLY A 14 -34.39 21.04 16.23
C GLY A 14 -35.04 22.12 15.36
N LYS A 15 -34.37 23.24 15.10
CA LYS A 15 -34.93 24.41 14.40
C LYS A 15 -34.46 24.49 12.96
N GLY A 16 -34.86 23.50 12.17
CA GLY A 16 -34.68 23.47 10.72
C GLY A 16 -33.79 22.34 10.23
N THR A 17 -33.61 22.31 8.91
CA THR A 17 -33.02 21.16 8.19
C THR A 17 -31.80 21.53 7.35
N ARG A 18 -31.12 22.63 7.67
CA ARG A 18 -29.91 23.04 6.96
C ARG A 18 -29.04 24.03 7.72
N TYR A 19 -27.77 24.08 7.33
CA TYR A 19 -26.78 25.06 7.75
C TYR A 19 -26.32 25.92 6.56
N PRO A 20 -27.13 26.91 6.12
CA PRO A 20 -26.89 27.64 4.87
C PRO A 20 -25.69 28.58 4.94
N GLY A 21 -25.16 28.86 6.14
CA GLY A 21 -23.97 29.70 6.36
C GLY A 21 -22.65 28.95 6.28
N LEU A 22 -22.64 27.61 6.24
CA LEU A 22 -21.40 26.85 6.11
C LEU A 22 -20.74 27.16 4.77
N ARG A 23 -19.44 27.49 4.82
CA ARG A 23 -18.59 27.76 3.66
C ARG A 23 -17.28 27.00 3.84
N LEU A 24 -16.67 26.62 2.72
CA LEU A 24 -15.31 26.08 2.74
C LEU A 24 -14.32 27.20 3.01
N ARG A 25 -13.21 26.87 3.66
CA ARG A 25 -12.13 27.81 3.99
C ARG A 25 -11.12 27.86 2.84
N GLY A 26 -11.44 28.66 1.83
CA GLY A 26 -10.59 28.90 0.67
C GLY A 26 -9.20 29.41 1.02
N ASP A 27 -9.12 30.25 2.05
CA ASP A 27 -7.89 30.78 2.64
C ASP A 27 -6.96 29.71 3.24
N ILE A 28 -7.50 28.56 3.68
CA ILE A 28 -6.72 27.44 4.19
C ILE A 28 -6.27 26.50 3.06
N THR A 29 -7.13 26.33 2.05
CA THR A 29 -6.88 25.39 0.94
C THR A 29 -6.12 26.03 -0.22
N GLY A 30 -5.96 27.36 -0.23
CA GLY A 30 -5.33 28.10 -1.32
C GLY A 30 -6.22 28.24 -2.57
N THR A 31 -7.53 27.99 -2.48
CA THR A 31 -8.46 28.07 -3.61
C THR A 31 -9.70 28.90 -3.27
N GLU A 32 -10.20 29.71 -4.20
CA GLU A 32 -11.40 30.54 -3.94
C GLU A 32 -12.66 29.69 -3.65
N HIS A 33 -12.74 28.50 -4.24
CA HIS A 33 -13.86 27.57 -4.04
C HIS A 33 -13.71 26.70 -2.79
N GLY A 34 -12.56 26.73 -2.10
CA GLY A 34 -12.32 26.00 -0.87
C GLY A 34 -12.15 24.48 -1.00
N LEU A 35 -11.88 23.98 -2.21
CA LEU A 35 -11.54 22.57 -2.46
C LEU A 35 -10.01 22.44 -2.52
N ALA A 36 -9.50 21.22 -2.41
CA ALA A 36 -8.07 20.95 -2.56
C ALA A 36 -7.56 21.43 -3.94
N MET A 37 -6.31 21.91 -3.97
CA MET A 37 -5.65 22.36 -5.21
C MET A 37 -5.45 21.24 -6.24
N ALA A 38 -5.43 19.99 -5.78
CA ALA A 38 -5.31 18.81 -6.61
C ALA A 38 -6.19 17.69 -6.06
N PRO A 39 -6.69 16.79 -6.91
CA PRO A 39 -7.39 15.60 -6.45
C PRO A 39 -6.44 14.70 -5.64
N TYR A 40 -6.95 14.10 -4.59
CA TYR A 40 -6.25 13.00 -3.94
C TYR A 40 -6.37 11.76 -4.83
N ILE A 41 -5.25 11.34 -5.42
CA ILE A 41 -5.20 10.17 -6.29
C ILE A 41 -4.97 8.94 -5.42
N CYS A 42 -6.03 8.15 -5.23
CA CYS A 42 -6.00 6.93 -4.42
C CYS A 42 -5.33 5.74 -5.12
N GLU A 43 -5.20 5.79 -6.45
CA GLU A 43 -4.67 4.68 -7.25
C GLU A 43 -3.63 5.18 -8.25
N SER A 44 -2.51 4.48 -8.36
CA SER A 44 -1.43 4.80 -9.30
C SER A 44 -1.38 3.83 -10.48
N ARG A 45 -0.64 4.21 -11.51
CA ARG A 45 -0.11 3.21 -12.47
C ARG A 45 0.81 2.25 -11.70
N ARG A 46 0.68 0.96 -11.99
CA ARG A 46 1.51 -0.10 -11.43
C ARG A 46 2.43 -0.68 -12.49
N ILE A 47 3.59 -1.14 -12.06
CA ILE A 47 4.51 -1.86 -12.92
C ILE A 47 3.96 -3.26 -13.24
N LYS A 48 4.42 -3.85 -14.35
CA LYS A 48 4.38 -5.31 -14.51
C LYS A 48 5.58 -5.87 -13.75
N ALA A 49 5.36 -6.33 -12.53
CA ALA A 49 6.41 -6.76 -11.62
C ALA A 49 6.81 -8.23 -11.83
N VAL A 50 8.02 -8.59 -11.39
CA VAL A 50 8.50 -9.98 -11.32
C VAL A 50 7.55 -10.83 -10.48
N THR A 51 7.08 -10.28 -9.35
CA THR A 51 6.04 -10.88 -8.51
C THR A 51 4.83 -9.96 -8.47
N THR A 52 3.66 -10.47 -8.85
CA THR A 52 2.38 -9.75 -8.64
C THR A 52 1.65 -10.38 -7.48
N ILE A 53 1.42 -9.60 -6.43
CA ILE A 53 0.74 -10.03 -5.21
C ILE A 53 -0.77 -10.06 -5.49
N VAL A 54 -1.40 -11.21 -5.27
CA VAL A 54 -2.83 -11.44 -5.54
C VAL A 54 -3.62 -11.67 -4.26
N GLU A 55 -4.94 -11.49 -4.32
CA GLU A 55 -5.81 -11.60 -3.13
C GLU A 55 -5.63 -12.96 -2.42
N GLN A 56 -5.46 -14.02 -3.21
CA GLN A 56 -5.29 -15.39 -2.77
C GLN A 56 -4.04 -15.59 -1.90
N ASP A 57 -3.10 -14.65 -1.93
CA ASP A 57 -1.88 -14.73 -1.14
C ASP A 57 -2.16 -14.41 0.33
N LEU A 58 -3.18 -13.61 0.64
CA LEU A 58 -3.36 -13.04 1.97
C LEU A 58 -4.80 -12.95 2.48
N SER A 59 -5.80 -13.15 1.62
CA SER A 59 -7.21 -13.16 2.04
C SER A 59 -7.45 -14.26 3.08
N LEU A 60 -8.04 -13.89 4.21
CA LEU A 60 -8.34 -14.82 5.30
C LEU A 60 -9.33 -15.90 4.86
N ASP A 61 -10.23 -15.59 3.94
CA ASP A 61 -11.21 -16.55 3.42
C ASP A 61 -10.53 -17.64 2.56
N VAL A 62 -9.41 -17.31 1.90
CA VAL A 62 -8.63 -18.24 1.07
C VAL A 62 -7.56 -18.97 1.88
N ARG A 63 -6.86 -18.22 2.74
CA ARG A 63 -5.69 -18.69 3.48
C ARG A 63 -6.05 -19.34 4.80
N GLY A 64 -7.08 -18.85 5.49
CA GLY A 64 -7.51 -19.32 6.80
C GLY A 64 -6.35 -19.40 7.79
N SER A 65 -6.24 -20.54 8.49
CA SER A 65 -5.18 -20.79 9.47
C SER A 65 -3.79 -21.00 8.86
N LYS A 66 -3.64 -21.03 7.53
CA LYS A 66 -2.32 -21.18 6.89
C LYS A 66 -1.48 -19.91 6.93
N GLY A 67 -2.06 -18.77 7.34
CA GLY A 67 -1.41 -17.46 7.23
C GLY A 67 -1.24 -17.01 5.78
N ALA A 68 -0.70 -15.81 5.56
CA ALA A 68 -0.40 -15.34 4.21
C ALA A 68 0.62 -16.26 3.51
N VAL A 69 0.81 -16.10 2.21
CA VAL A 69 1.95 -16.69 1.50
C VAL A 69 3.22 -16.11 2.08
N HIS A 70 4.17 -16.98 2.42
CA HIS A 70 5.54 -16.59 2.71
C HIS A 70 6.29 -16.41 1.40
N TYR A 71 6.96 -15.27 1.25
CA TYR A 71 7.80 -14.97 0.11
C TYR A 71 9.26 -15.17 0.50
N PRO A 72 10.01 -16.05 -0.21
CA PRO A 72 11.42 -16.29 0.10
C PRO A 72 12.29 -15.05 -0.12
N ASP A 73 11.78 -14.05 -0.84
CA ASP A 73 12.41 -12.77 -1.11
C ASP A 73 11.75 -11.61 -0.34
N SER A 74 11.19 -11.85 0.85
CA SER A 74 10.52 -10.80 1.63
C SER A 74 11.48 -9.72 2.14
N VAL A 75 11.09 -8.45 1.92
CA VAL A 75 11.84 -7.24 2.33
C VAL A 75 11.06 -6.35 3.29
N GLY A 76 9.93 -6.83 3.78
CA GLY A 76 9.07 -6.05 4.66
C GLY A 76 7.79 -6.77 5.02
N VAL A 77 7.02 -6.16 5.91
CA VAL A 77 5.75 -6.70 6.39
C VAL A 77 4.64 -5.66 6.37
N GLY A 78 3.40 -6.12 6.29
CA GLY A 78 2.20 -5.29 6.42
C GLY A 78 1.03 -6.05 7.02
N MET A 79 0.11 -5.30 7.62
CA MET A 79 -1.15 -5.85 8.11
C MET A 79 -2.24 -4.80 8.00
N TYR A 80 -3.15 -5.05 7.07
CA TYR A 80 -4.37 -4.28 6.89
C TYR A 80 -5.39 -5.11 6.12
N ARG A 81 -6.66 -4.76 6.23
CA ARG A 81 -7.72 -5.38 5.44
C ARG A 81 -7.67 -4.87 4.00
N ILE A 82 -8.16 -5.63 3.03
CA ILE A 82 -8.38 -5.07 1.69
C ILE A 82 -9.62 -4.18 1.79
N ASP A 83 -9.42 -2.86 1.71
CA ASP A 83 -10.50 -1.86 1.69
C ASP A 83 -10.52 -1.07 0.36
N LEU A 84 -11.55 -1.29 -0.45
CA LEU A 84 -11.74 -0.56 -1.70
C LEU A 84 -12.99 0.29 -1.62
N HIS A 85 -12.80 1.58 -1.92
CA HIS A 85 -13.87 2.55 -1.88
C HIS A 85 -14.82 2.37 -3.07
N PRO A 86 -16.09 2.78 -2.95
CA PRO A 86 -17.06 2.65 -4.02
C PRO A 86 -16.57 3.26 -5.32
N SER A 87 -16.79 2.53 -6.42
CA SER A 87 -16.44 2.98 -7.76
C SER A 87 -17.56 3.84 -8.34
N THR A 88 -17.25 4.66 -9.36
CA THR A 88 -18.29 5.37 -10.12
C THR A 88 -19.18 4.43 -10.94
N GLY A 89 -18.84 3.14 -11.02
CA GLY A 89 -19.63 2.09 -11.68
C GLY A 89 -20.80 1.57 -10.83
N GLY A 90 -20.92 2.00 -9.57
CA GLY A 90 -21.96 1.53 -8.66
C GLY A 90 -21.55 0.30 -7.85
N ASP A 91 -20.29 -0.13 -7.96
CA ASP A 91 -19.73 -1.16 -7.07
C ASP A 91 -19.65 -0.60 -5.66
N ASN A 92 -20.19 -1.37 -4.72
CA ASN A 92 -20.14 -1.02 -3.30
C ASN A 92 -18.73 -1.20 -2.74
N TYR A 93 -18.57 -0.74 -1.50
CA TYR A 93 -17.35 -0.92 -0.72
C TYR A 93 -16.96 -2.40 -0.61
N ILE A 94 -15.70 -2.72 -0.92
CA ILE A 94 -15.13 -4.06 -0.75
C ILE A 94 -14.30 -4.06 0.52
N ASP A 95 -14.60 -5.00 1.42
CA ASP A 95 -13.90 -5.19 2.68
C ASP A 95 -13.58 -6.68 2.87
N VAL A 96 -12.32 -7.07 2.67
CA VAL A 96 -11.87 -8.46 2.82
C VAL A 96 -10.87 -8.56 3.96
N ALA A 97 -11.09 -9.54 4.84
CA ALA A 97 -10.17 -9.82 5.93
C ALA A 97 -8.84 -10.36 5.38
N CYS A 98 -7.73 -9.94 5.97
CA CYS A 98 -6.40 -10.36 5.52
C CYS A 98 -5.61 -10.96 6.68
N CYS A 99 -4.79 -11.96 6.37
CA CYS A 99 -3.69 -12.39 7.22
C CYS A 99 -2.60 -11.29 7.23
N PRO A 100 -1.82 -11.16 8.31
CA PRO A 100 -0.56 -10.42 8.26
C PRO A 100 0.32 -10.96 7.12
N PHE A 101 0.86 -10.06 6.30
CA PHE A 101 1.49 -10.39 5.02
C PHE A 101 2.89 -9.78 4.89
N GLU A 102 3.61 -10.28 3.89
CA GLU A 102 5.00 -9.95 3.56
C GLU A 102 5.08 -9.16 2.25
N ILE A 103 6.14 -8.37 2.08
CA ILE A 103 6.40 -7.59 0.87
C ILE A 103 7.51 -8.30 0.08
N PRO A 104 7.22 -9.03 -1.01
CA PRO A 104 8.25 -9.67 -1.83
C PRO A 104 9.07 -8.63 -2.61
N LEU A 105 10.39 -8.81 -2.64
CA LEU A 105 11.31 -7.97 -3.42
C LEU A 105 10.93 -7.94 -4.89
N GLY A 106 10.49 -9.08 -5.44
CA GLY A 106 10.01 -9.17 -6.82
C GLY A 106 8.83 -8.24 -7.14
N ALA A 107 8.05 -7.78 -6.15
CA ALA A 107 6.98 -6.80 -6.38
C ALA A 107 7.51 -5.38 -6.62
N LEU A 108 8.73 -5.07 -6.17
CA LEU A 108 9.38 -3.77 -6.40
C LEU A 108 10.09 -3.71 -7.76
N ILE A 109 10.29 -4.86 -8.41
CA ILE A 109 11.13 -4.99 -9.60
C ILE A 109 10.26 -5.23 -10.83
N PRO A 110 10.32 -4.39 -11.87
CA PRO A 110 9.58 -4.63 -13.10
C PRO A 110 10.20 -5.79 -13.89
N VAL A 111 9.38 -6.59 -14.58
CA VAL A 111 9.84 -7.70 -15.43
C VAL A 111 10.82 -7.18 -16.49
N GLU A 112 10.53 -6.01 -17.03
CA GLU A 112 11.35 -5.31 -18.01
C GLU A 112 11.90 -4.02 -17.36
N ARG A 113 13.14 -3.61 -17.71
CA ARG A 113 13.87 -2.43 -17.18
C ARG A 113 14.61 -2.69 -15.86
N PRO A 114 15.83 -3.27 -15.91
CA PRO A 114 16.62 -3.56 -14.71
C PRO A 114 17.13 -2.33 -13.96
N ASN A 115 17.01 -1.13 -14.54
CA ASN A 115 17.43 0.13 -13.93
C ASN A 115 16.26 0.95 -13.34
N LEU A 116 15.12 0.30 -13.07
CA LEU A 116 13.95 0.93 -12.48
C LEU A 116 13.51 0.14 -11.24
N LEU A 117 13.20 0.86 -10.16
CA LEU A 117 12.59 0.31 -8.96
C LEU A 117 11.25 1.01 -8.68
N ALA A 118 10.25 0.21 -8.36
CA ALA A 118 8.98 0.70 -7.85
C ALA A 118 9.08 0.97 -6.34
N ALA A 119 8.46 2.07 -5.90
CA ALA A 119 8.32 2.41 -4.49
C ALA A 119 6.89 2.91 -4.22
N SER A 120 6.42 2.81 -2.98
CA SER A 120 5.05 3.17 -2.60
C SER A 120 4.00 2.39 -3.42
N LYS A 121 2.90 3.03 -3.85
CA LYS A 121 1.70 2.44 -4.48
C LYS A 121 1.89 1.83 -5.88
N ILE A 122 3.10 1.86 -6.43
CA ILE A 122 3.32 1.49 -7.85
C ILE A 122 3.89 0.09 -8.04
N ILE A 123 4.09 -0.64 -6.94
CA ILE A 123 4.60 -2.02 -6.93
C ILE A 123 3.63 -3.01 -7.58
N GLY A 124 4.07 -4.25 -7.72
CA GLY A 124 3.32 -5.38 -8.27
C GLY A 124 2.16 -5.82 -7.37
N THR A 125 1.06 -5.06 -7.36
CA THR A 125 -0.21 -5.44 -6.75
C THR A 125 -1.32 -5.51 -7.81
N THR A 126 -2.39 -6.24 -7.50
CA THR A 126 -3.67 -6.09 -8.21
C THR A 126 -4.40 -4.87 -7.68
N HIS A 127 -5.43 -4.40 -8.39
CA HIS A 127 -6.35 -3.39 -7.84
C HIS A 127 -6.93 -3.83 -6.48
N ILE A 128 -7.13 -5.13 -6.30
CA ILE A 128 -7.69 -5.70 -5.06
C ILE A 128 -6.68 -5.64 -3.93
N THR A 129 -5.49 -6.22 -4.13
CA THR A 129 -4.45 -6.26 -3.09
C THR A 129 -3.84 -4.91 -2.78
N ASP A 130 -3.88 -3.96 -3.71
CA ASP A 130 -3.46 -2.59 -3.42
C ASP A 130 -4.23 -1.98 -2.24
N GLY A 131 -5.48 -2.40 -2.01
CA GLY A 131 -6.28 -1.99 -0.86
C GLY A 131 -5.58 -2.16 0.48
N CYS A 132 -4.81 -3.24 0.68
CA CYS A 132 -4.06 -3.46 1.92
C CYS A 132 -2.59 -3.00 1.86
N TYR A 133 -1.98 -2.86 0.68
CA TYR A 133 -0.58 -2.42 0.53
C TYR A 133 -0.40 -0.89 0.48
N ARG A 134 -1.45 -0.13 0.16
CA ARG A 134 -1.42 1.35 0.08
C ARG A 134 -1.49 2.08 1.43
N LEU A 135 -1.25 1.36 2.52
CA LEU A 135 -1.27 1.93 3.87
C LEU A 135 0.07 2.56 4.16
N HIS A 136 0.08 3.77 4.73
CA HIS A 136 1.30 4.55 4.90
C HIS A 136 2.48 3.80 5.57
N PRO A 137 2.28 2.94 6.59
CA PRO A 137 3.38 2.14 7.13
C PRO A 137 3.97 1.15 6.11
N VAL A 138 3.11 0.51 5.31
CA VAL A 138 3.51 -0.45 4.27
C VAL A 138 4.22 0.29 3.13
N GLU A 139 3.67 1.42 2.68
CA GLU A 139 4.28 2.27 1.66
C GLU A 139 5.65 2.82 2.08
N TRP A 140 5.78 3.18 3.36
CA TRP A 140 7.04 3.62 3.93
C TRP A 140 8.07 2.49 3.89
N ASN A 141 7.70 1.29 4.34
CA ASN A 141 8.56 0.11 4.29
C ASN A 141 9.02 -0.17 2.84
N ILE A 142 8.09 -0.22 1.89
CA ILE A 142 8.40 -0.37 0.45
C ILE A 142 9.42 0.67 -0.02
N GLY A 143 9.24 1.95 0.37
CA GLY A 143 10.17 3.02 0.02
C GLY A 143 11.57 2.84 0.60
N VAL A 144 11.65 2.42 1.87
CA VAL A 144 12.93 2.13 2.53
C VAL A 144 13.62 0.95 1.86
N ALA A 145 12.91 -0.17 1.64
CA ALA A 145 13.44 -1.34 0.96
C ALA A 145 13.95 -1.02 -0.46
N ALA A 146 13.20 -0.23 -1.23
CA ALA A 146 13.63 0.21 -2.56
C ALA A 146 14.90 1.09 -2.50
N GLY A 147 14.99 2.00 -1.53
CA GLY A 147 16.17 2.84 -1.32
C GLY A 147 17.41 2.06 -0.92
N LEU A 148 17.27 1.12 0.03
CA LEU A 148 18.34 0.23 0.46
C LEU A 148 18.80 -0.67 -0.69
N LEU A 149 17.87 -1.22 -1.48
CA LEU A 149 18.22 -2.03 -2.65
C LEU A 149 19.01 -1.22 -3.67
N ALA A 150 18.58 0.02 -3.96
CA ALA A 150 19.28 0.88 -4.89
C ALA A 150 20.73 1.14 -4.43
N ALA A 151 20.93 1.45 -3.15
CA ALA A 151 22.27 1.65 -2.58
C ALA A 151 23.12 0.38 -2.65
N HIS A 152 22.55 -0.77 -2.25
CA HIS A 152 23.23 -2.06 -2.29
C HIS A 152 23.67 -2.44 -3.71
N CYS A 153 22.77 -2.28 -4.69
CA CYS A 153 23.06 -2.53 -6.10
C CYS A 153 24.21 -1.64 -6.63
N LEU A 154 24.23 -0.36 -6.25
CA LEU A 154 25.32 0.56 -6.65
C LEU A 154 26.66 0.16 -6.02
N ASP A 155 26.67 -0.21 -4.74
CA ASP A 155 27.90 -0.58 -4.02
C ASP A 155 28.50 -1.90 -4.50
N LYS A 156 27.65 -2.83 -4.94
CA LYS A 156 28.05 -4.18 -5.36
C LYS A 156 28.15 -4.36 -6.88
N GLU A 157 27.84 -3.31 -7.64
CA GLU A 157 27.72 -3.35 -9.10
C GLU A 157 26.74 -4.44 -9.58
N LEU A 158 25.63 -4.59 -8.86
CA LEU A 158 24.57 -5.56 -9.15
C LEU A 158 23.32 -4.89 -9.71
N SER A 159 22.52 -5.64 -10.46
CA SER A 159 21.15 -5.23 -10.77
C SER A 159 20.13 -5.74 -9.72
N PRO A 160 18.99 -5.05 -9.53
CA PRO A 160 17.89 -5.54 -8.71
C PRO A 160 17.45 -6.97 -9.04
N HIS A 161 17.39 -7.30 -10.33
CA HIS A 161 17.05 -8.64 -10.81
C HIS A 161 18.06 -9.69 -10.39
N GLU A 162 19.34 -9.35 -10.29
CA GLU A 162 20.36 -10.29 -9.80
C GLU A 162 20.24 -10.53 -8.30
N VAL A 163 20.01 -9.47 -7.52
CA VAL A 163 19.78 -9.58 -6.08
C VAL A 163 18.56 -10.46 -5.82
N GLN A 164 17.44 -10.20 -6.50
CA GLN A 164 16.21 -10.98 -6.32
C GLN A 164 16.29 -12.40 -6.89
N GLY A 165 16.99 -12.59 -8.00
CA GLY A 165 17.02 -13.86 -8.73
C GLY A 165 18.04 -14.88 -8.21
N LYS A 166 19.00 -14.47 -7.38
CA LYS A 166 20.04 -15.35 -6.80
C LYS A 166 19.93 -15.36 -5.28
N LYS A 167 19.67 -16.53 -4.72
CA LYS A 167 19.42 -16.72 -3.29
C LYS A 167 20.55 -16.13 -2.43
N GLU A 168 21.80 -16.34 -2.80
CA GLU A 168 22.96 -15.89 -2.03
C GLU A 168 23.08 -14.35 -2.01
N LEU A 169 22.72 -13.68 -3.12
CA LEU A 169 22.72 -12.22 -3.20
C LEU A 169 21.53 -11.63 -2.44
N PHE A 170 20.37 -12.29 -2.51
CA PHE A 170 19.22 -11.90 -1.71
C PHE A 170 19.50 -12.01 -0.21
N GLU A 171 20.07 -13.13 0.25
CA GLU A 171 20.42 -13.33 1.67
C GLU A 171 21.40 -12.25 2.17
N GLU A 172 22.39 -11.87 1.37
CA GLU A 172 23.30 -10.76 1.70
C GLU A 172 22.55 -9.42 1.86
N PHE A 173 21.59 -9.15 0.97
CA PHE A 173 20.75 -7.95 1.04
C PHE A 173 19.77 -8.00 2.22
N GLN A 174 19.19 -9.16 2.50
CA GLN A 174 18.26 -9.37 3.61
C GLN A 174 18.97 -9.17 4.96
N ASP A 175 20.23 -9.62 5.09
CA ASP A 175 21.06 -9.34 6.26
C ASP A 175 21.26 -7.83 6.51
N MET A 176 21.33 -7.01 5.46
CA MET A 176 21.37 -5.56 5.58
C MET A 176 20.03 -5.00 6.06
N ILE A 177 18.92 -5.40 5.42
CA ILE A 177 17.56 -4.99 5.79
C ILE A 177 17.29 -5.27 7.28
N LEU A 178 17.64 -6.46 7.75
CA LEU A 178 17.47 -6.87 9.14
C LEU A 178 18.33 -6.03 10.11
N LYS A 179 19.55 -5.63 9.71
CA LYS A 179 20.42 -4.74 10.51
C LYS A 179 19.87 -3.31 10.62
N GLU A 180 19.15 -2.84 9.60
CA GLU A 180 18.41 -1.57 9.64
C GLU A 180 17.12 -1.68 10.49
N GLY A 181 16.82 -2.86 11.03
CA GLY A 181 15.69 -3.10 11.92
C GLY A 181 14.36 -3.29 11.21
N ILE A 182 14.38 -3.63 9.92
CA ILE A 182 13.17 -3.87 9.13
C ILE A 182 12.76 -5.34 9.29
N GLU A 183 11.54 -5.59 9.77
CA GLU A 183 11.01 -6.95 9.82
C GLU A 183 10.64 -7.44 8.42
N THR A 184 11.12 -8.64 8.06
CA THR A 184 10.82 -9.31 6.78
C THR A 184 9.80 -10.42 6.92
N GLU A 185 9.47 -10.83 8.15
CA GLU A 185 8.48 -11.87 8.44
C GLU A 185 7.67 -11.46 9.67
N TRP A 186 6.40 -11.84 9.71
CA TRP A 186 5.58 -11.64 10.91
C TRP A 186 5.96 -12.66 11.98
N PRO A 187 6.21 -12.25 13.24
CA PRO A 187 6.46 -13.20 14.32
C PRO A 187 5.21 -14.07 14.56
N ASP A 188 5.42 -15.37 14.81
CA ASP A 188 4.36 -16.24 15.28
C ASP A 188 4.00 -15.86 16.72
N VAL A 189 2.95 -15.04 16.86
CA VAL A 189 2.41 -14.64 18.16
C VAL A 189 1.45 -15.74 18.65
N SER A 190 2.00 -16.91 18.94
CA SER A 190 1.26 -17.95 19.67
C SER A 190 1.18 -17.57 21.16
N ARG A 191 0.00 -17.77 21.76
CA ARG A 191 -0.14 -17.64 23.22
C ARG A 191 0.60 -18.83 23.86
N TYR A 192 1.43 -18.54 24.86
CA TYR A 192 2.05 -19.54 25.73
C TYR A 192 1.00 -20.41 26.44
#